data_AF-A0A846NCI9-F1
#
_entry.id   AF-A0A846NCI9-F1
#
_cell.length_a   1.000
_cell.length_b   1.000
_cell.length_c   1.000
_cell.angle_alpha   90.00
_cell.angle_beta   90.00
_cell.angle_gamma   90.00
#
_symmetry.space_group_name_H-M   'P 1'
#
loop_
_entity.id
_entity.type
_entity.pdbx_description
1 polymer ?
#
loop_
_entity_poly.entity_id
_entity_poly.type
_entity_poly.pdbx_seq_one_letter_code
_entity_poly.pdbx_strand_id
1 'polypeptide(L)'
;DIEEAFATAEDVMEVAENLMRHVCMYLKETYQKELKALRHDVVVPDVPFRRFTYDEVLRELAEKGIEVTWGEDLPTPAFRMLGKIHPYFFFIVDWPSSLKPFYIKPKNSK
;
A
#
# COMPACT_ATOMS: atom_id res chain seq x y z
N ASP A 1 -8.16 -8.90 10.66
CA ASP A 1 -9.16 -8.36 9.73
C ASP A 1 -9.94 -7.26 10.41
N ILE A 2 -10.42 -6.28 9.64
CA ILE A 2 -11.34 -5.24 10.10
C ILE A 2 -12.46 -5.15 9.07
N GLU A 3 -13.67 -4.86 9.51
CA GLU A 3 -14.81 -4.57 8.65
C GLU A 3 -15.56 -3.38 9.27
N GLU A 4 -15.93 -2.39 8.46
CA GLU A 4 -16.53 -1.15 8.95
C GLU A 4 -17.83 -0.87 8.18
N ALA A 5 -18.96 -0.85 8.91
CA ALA A 5 -20.25 -0.50 8.33
C ALA A 5 -20.33 1.00 8.05
N PHE A 6 -21.05 1.39 6.99
CA PHE A 6 -21.21 2.79 6.55
C PHE A 6 -19.90 3.48 6.14
N ALA A 7 -18.86 2.70 5.80
CA ALA A 7 -17.58 3.19 5.32
C ALA A 7 -17.40 2.99 3.81
N THR A 8 -16.58 3.85 3.22
CA THR A 8 -16.03 3.71 1.86
C THR A 8 -14.65 3.07 1.91
N ALA A 9 -14.10 2.74 0.73
CA ALA A 9 -12.71 2.26 0.65
C ALA A 9 -11.70 3.30 1.15
N GLU A 10 -12.00 4.60 1.01
CA GLU A 10 -11.15 5.68 1.50
C GLU A 10 -11.12 5.72 3.03
N ASP A 11 -12.28 5.59 3.67
CA ASP A 11 -12.38 5.55 5.14
C ASP A 11 -11.59 4.36 5.72
N VAL A 12 -11.71 3.17 5.10
CA VAL A 12 -10.95 1.98 5.54
C VAL A 12 -9.44 2.14 5.29
N MET A 13 -9.03 2.83 4.21
CA MET A 13 -7.61 3.15 3.99
C MET A 13 -7.08 4.12 5.05
N GLU A 14 -7.87 5.11 5.47
CA GLU A 14 -7.54 6.02 6.58
C GLU A 14 -7.34 5.25 7.90
N VAL A 15 -8.22 4.28 8.20
CA VAL A 15 -8.05 3.40 9.37
C VAL A 15 -6.74 2.61 9.26
N ALA A 16 -6.46 2.04 8.10
CA ALA A 16 -5.26 1.23 7.88
C ALA A 16 -3.96 2.03 8.00
N GLU A 17 -3.88 3.23 7.44
CA GLU A 17 -2.66 4.07 7.52
C GLU A 17 -2.42 4.60 8.94
N ASN A 18 -3.48 4.99 9.66
CA ASN A 18 -3.37 5.40 11.06
C ASN A 18 -2.97 4.22 11.97
N LEU A 19 -3.49 3.02 11.72
CA LEU A 19 -3.08 1.80 12.42
C LEU A 19 -1.59 1.52 12.21
N MET A 20 -1.10 1.57 10.98
CA MET A 20 0.31 1.34 10.67
C MET A 20 1.22 2.37 11.34
N ARG A 21 0.84 3.66 11.30
CA ARG A 21 1.56 4.71 12.03
C ARG A 21 1.63 4.42 13.53
N HIS A 22 0.49 4.05 14.13
CA HIS A 22 0.42 3.72 15.55
C HIS A 22 1.32 2.53 15.92
N VAL A 23 1.27 1.45 15.13
CA VAL A 23 2.11 0.26 15.36
C VAL A 23 3.60 0.61 15.28
N CYS A 24 4.02 1.35 14.25
CA CYS A 24 5.42 1.76 14.11
C CYS A 24 5.88 2.66 15.27
N MET A 25 5.04 3.60 15.70
CA MET A 25 5.32 4.47 16.84
C MET A 25 5.45 3.66 18.14
N TYR A 26 4.50 2.77 18.41
CA TYR A 26 4.49 1.92 19.60
C TYR A 26 5.72 1.01 19.66
N LEU A 27 6.10 0.40 18.52
CA LEU A 27 7.31 -0.43 18.42
C LEU A 27 8.57 0.38 18.73
N LYS A 28 8.69 1.58 18.14
CA LYS A 28 9.85 2.46 18.32
C LYS A 28 10.00 2.93 19.77
N GLU A 29 8.89 3.24 20.43
CA GLU A 29 8.89 3.75 21.80
C GLU A 29 9.08 2.63 22.83
N THR A 30 8.43 1.48 22.64
CA THR A 30 8.32 0.44 23.68
C THR A 30 9.41 -0.64 23.57
N TYR A 31 9.84 -1.00 22.35
CA TYR A 31 10.69 -2.19 22.12
C TYR A 31 12.11 -1.84 21.67
N GLN A 32 12.67 -0.76 22.22
CA GLN A 32 14.00 -0.27 21.85
C GLN A 32 15.12 -1.30 22.05
N LYS A 33 15.00 -2.16 23.08
CA LYS A 33 16.00 -3.19 23.39
C LYS A 33 16.00 -4.29 22.32
N GLU A 34 14.84 -4.75 21.92
CA GLU A 34 14.62 -5.78 20.91
C GLU A 34 15.04 -5.26 19.53
N LEU A 35 14.66 -4.04 19.18
CA LEU A 35 15.08 -3.38 17.93
C LEU A 35 16.61 -3.24 17.86
N LYS A 36 17.25 -2.85 18.97
CA LYS A 36 18.72 -2.80 19.06
C LYS A 36 19.37 -4.18 18.89
N ALA A 37 18.79 -5.22 19.49
CA ALA A 37 19.28 -6.60 19.34
C ALA A 37 19.19 -7.08 17.89
N LEU A 38 18.11 -6.71 17.18
CA LEU A 38 17.90 -6.99 15.76
C LEU A 38 18.71 -6.07 14.81
N ARG A 39 19.39 -5.04 15.35
CA ARG A 39 20.08 -4.00 14.57
C ARG A 39 19.15 -3.33 13.55
N HIS A 40 17.91 -3.09 13.96
CA HIS A 40 16.87 -2.50 13.11
C HIS A 40 16.37 -1.19 13.71
N ASP A 41 16.07 -0.21 12.86
CA ASP A 41 15.38 1.02 13.24
C ASP A 41 14.01 1.05 12.57
N VAL A 42 12.98 1.38 13.35
CA VAL A 42 11.62 1.53 12.86
C VAL A 42 11.40 3.00 12.51
N VAL A 43 11.08 3.25 11.25
CA VAL A 43 10.67 4.57 10.78
C VAL A 43 9.16 4.70 11.01
N VAL A 44 8.74 5.72 11.74
CA VAL A 44 7.31 6.03 11.90
C VAL A 44 6.87 6.77 10.63
N PRO A 45 5.89 6.26 9.89
CA PRO A 45 5.48 6.90 8.64
C PRO A 45 4.59 8.12 8.90
N ASP A 46 4.67 9.09 8.00
CA ASP A 46 3.71 10.18 7.91
C ASP A 46 2.40 9.67 7.29
N VAL A 47 1.29 10.28 7.71
CA VAL A 47 -0.05 10.03 7.15
C VAL A 47 -0.60 11.35 6.59
N PRO A 48 -1.39 11.33 5.50
CA PRO A 48 -1.87 10.14 4.78
C PRO A 48 -0.78 9.49 3.91
N PHE A 49 -0.90 8.17 3.68
CA PHE A 49 -0.02 7.45 2.76
C PHE A 49 -0.27 7.90 1.32
N ARG A 50 0.78 7.94 0.50
CA ARG A 50 0.62 8.23 -0.92
C ARG A 50 -0.24 7.16 -1.57
N ARG A 51 -1.14 7.58 -2.47
CA ARG A 51 -2.02 6.70 -3.24
C ARG A 51 -1.60 6.81 -4.70
N PHE A 52 -1.31 5.67 -5.32
CA PHE A 52 -1.02 5.57 -6.75
C PHE A 52 -2.09 4.73 -7.42
N THR A 53 -2.68 5.23 -8.48
CA THR A 53 -3.56 4.42 -9.33
C THR A 53 -2.76 3.28 -9.98
N TYR A 54 -3.43 2.18 -10.28
CA TYR A 54 -2.83 1.09 -11.05
C TYR A 54 -2.21 1.60 -12.37
N ASP A 55 -2.87 2.54 -13.05
CA ASP A 55 -2.35 3.14 -14.29
C ASP A 55 -1.08 3.96 -14.08
N GLU A 56 -0.96 4.70 -12.97
CA GLU A 56 0.28 5.41 -12.61
C GLU A 56 1.42 4.43 -12.35
N VAL A 57 1.14 3.36 -11.60
CA VAL A 57 2.11 2.30 -11.31
C VAL A 57 2.63 1.65 -12.59
N LEU A 58 1.75 1.33 -13.55
CA LEU A 58 2.18 0.77 -14.84
C LEU A 58 3.11 1.73 -15.61
N ARG A 59 2.79 3.03 -15.64
CA ARG A 59 3.64 4.03 -16.29
C ARG A 59 5.01 4.13 -15.64
N GLU A 60 5.07 4.22 -14.31
CA GLU A 60 6.34 4.30 -13.58
C GLU A 60 7.19 3.03 -13.76
N LEU A 61 6.56 1.86 -13.83
CA LEU A 61 7.26 0.59 -14.11
C LEU A 61 7.82 0.55 -15.52
N ALA A 62 7.06 0.99 -16.52
CA ALA A 62 7.50 1.08 -17.91
C ALA A 62 8.72 2.03 -18.05
N GLU A 63 8.72 3.17 -17.35
CA GLU A 63 9.88 4.08 -17.27
C GLU A 63 11.14 3.43 -16.68
N LYS A 64 10.98 2.35 -15.89
CA LYS A 64 12.07 1.53 -15.34
C LYS A 64 12.35 0.27 -16.16
N GLY A 65 11.75 0.13 -17.34
CA GLY A 65 11.93 -1.00 -18.25
C GLY A 65 11.21 -2.28 -17.80
N ILE A 66 10.19 -2.15 -16.93
CA ILE A 66 9.33 -3.27 -16.51
C ILE A 66 7.96 -3.07 -17.16
N GLU A 67 7.71 -3.79 -18.25
CA GLU A 67 6.42 -3.81 -18.91
C GLU A 67 5.48 -4.79 -18.20
N VAL A 68 4.28 -4.31 -17.85
CA VAL A 68 3.18 -5.14 -17.34
C VAL A 68 1.93 -4.80 -18.15
N THR A 69 1.26 -5.82 -18.68
CA THR A 69 0.06 -5.59 -19.50
C THR A 69 -1.07 -5.09 -18.61
N TRP A 70 -1.80 -4.08 -19.09
CA TRP A 70 -2.97 -3.61 -18.37
C TRP A 70 -3.99 -4.73 -18.15
N GLY A 71 -4.46 -4.88 -16.92
CA GLY A 71 -5.38 -5.95 -16.54
C GLY A 71 -4.69 -7.21 -16.00
N GLU A 72 -3.36 -7.24 -15.94
CA GLU A 72 -2.58 -8.27 -15.25
C GLU A 72 -2.21 -7.84 -13.82
N ASP A 73 -1.99 -8.83 -12.95
CA ASP A 73 -1.45 -8.56 -11.62
C ASP A 73 0.05 -8.18 -11.70
N LEU A 74 0.51 -7.42 -10.72
CA LEU A 74 1.90 -6.96 -10.69
C LEU A 74 2.82 -8.12 -10.25
N PRO A 75 3.83 -8.50 -11.04
CA PRO A 75 4.74 -9.57 -10.65
C PRO A 75 5.70 -9.12 -9.55
N THR A 76 6.29 -10.06 -8.80
CA THR A 76 7.23 -9.72 -7.70
C THR A 76 8.36 -8.77 -8.09
N PRO A 77 9.00 -8.85 -9.28
CA PRO A 77 9.99 -7.87 -9.70
C PRO A 77 9.44 -6.45 -9.81
N ALA A 78 8.18 -6.28 -10.21
CA ALA A 78 7.52 -4.97 -10.25
C ALA A 78 7.37 -4.40 -8.83
N PHE A 79 6.86 -5.18 -7.87
CA PHE A 79 6.79 -4.74 -6.47
C PHE A 79 8.15 -4.39 -5.87
N ARG A 80 9.22 -5.14 -6.22
CA ARG A 80 10.59 -4.80 -5.80
C ARG A 80 11.06 -3.48 -6.40
N MET A 81 10.70 -3.18 -7.65
CA MET A 81 11.03 -1.89 -8.27
C MET A 81 10.25 -0.75 -7.60
N LEU A 82 8.94 -0.95 -7.36
CA LEU A 82 8.09 0.00 -6.66
C LEU A 82 8.64 0.34 -5.27
N GLY A 83 9.08 -0.66 -4.51
CA GLY A 83 9.71 -0.44 -3.19
C GLY A 83 11.04 0.32 -3.26
N LYS A 84 11.74 0.33 -4.40
CA LYS A 84 12.95 1.14 -4.60
C LYS A 84 12.61 2.59 -4.95
N ILE A 85 11.57 2.84 -5.76
CA ILE A 85 11.17 4.19 -6.16
C ILE A 85 10.33 4.90 -5.08
N HIS A 86 9.65 4.14 -4.23
CA HIS A 86 8.85 4.63 -3.12
C HIS A 86 9.28 3.92 -1.82
N PRO A 87 10.39 4.33 -1.20
CA PRO A 87 10.93 3.71 0.02
C PRO A 87 10.16 4.16 1.29
N TYR A 88 8.83 4.17 1.20
CA TYR A 88 7.87 4.55 2.24
C TYR A 88 6.55 3.80 2.02
N PHE A 89 5.62 3.84 2.98
CA PHE A 89 4.31 3.20 2.81
C PHE A 89 3.43 3.96 1.80
N PHE A 90 2.74 3.20 0.95
CA PHE A 90 1.81 3.73 -0.05
C PHE A 90 0.72 2.69 -0.35
N PHE A 91 -0.37 3.16 -0.94
CA PHE A 91 -1.42 2.31 -1.51
C PHE A 91 -1.36 2.30 -3.03
N ILE A 92 -1.68 1.14 -3.62
CA ILE A 92 -2.05 1.05 -5.04
C ILE A 92 -3.56 0.92 -5.10
N VAL A 93 -4.22 1.92 -5.69
CA VAL A 93 -5.68 2.05 -5.79
C VAL A 93 -6.16 1.86 -7.22
N ASP A 94 -7.48 1.82 -7.42
CA ASP A 94 -8.10 1.77 -8.75
C ASP A 94 -7.65 0.59 -9.62
N TRP A 95 -7.48 -0.58 -9.00
CA TRP A 95 -7.18 -1.82 -9.73
C TRP A 95 -8.30 -2.19 -10.72
N PRO A 96 -7.98 -2.84 -11.84
CA PRO A 96 -8.95 -3.42 -12.75
C PRO A 96 -9.93 -4.34 -12.02
N SER A 97 -11.24 -4.15 -12.23
CA SER A 97 -12.26 -4.97 -11.57
C SER A 97 -12.16 -6.46 -11.92
N SER A 98 -11.64 -6.81 -13.10
CA SER A 98 -11.37 -8.18 -13.53
C SER A 98 -10.34 -8.91 -12.65
N LEU A 99 -9.48 -8.17 -11.94
CA LEU A 99 -8.47 -8.72 -11.03
C LEU A 99 -8.94 -8.84 -9.58
N LYS A 100 -10.12 -8.30 -9.26
CA LYS A 100 -10.64 -8.28 -7.90
C LYS A 100 -11.79 -9.27 -7.72
N PRO A 101 -11.97 -9.81 -6.51
CA PRO A 101 -13.11 -10.67 -6.20
C PRO A 101 -14.45 -9.98 -6.47
N PHE A 102 -15.49 -10.77 -6.73
CA PHE A 102 -16.83 -10.30 -7.11
C PHE A 102 -17.50 -9.36 -6.10
N TYR A 103 -17.08 -9.39 -4.83
CA TYR A 103 -17.64 -8.58 -3.75
C TYR A 103 -17.01 -7.19 -3.63
N ILE A 104 -16.01 -6.87 -4.46
CA ILE A 104 -15.41 -5.53 -4.50
C ILE A 104 -16.28 -4.61 -5.37
N LYS A 105 -16.72 -3.48 -4.81
CA LYS A 105 -17.51 -2.48 -5.53
C LYS A 105 -16.71 -1.87 -6.69
N PRO A 106 -17.15 -1.98 -7.95
CA PRO A 106 -16.49 -1.32 -9.08
C PRO A 106 -16.56 0.21 -8.98
N LYS A 107 -15.51 0.92 -9.40
CA LYS A 107 -15.48 2.40 -9.36
C LYS A 107 -16.64 3.07 -10.12
N ASN A 108 -17.07 2.46 -11.22
CA ASN A 108 -18.12 2.97 -12.11
C ASN A 108 -19.51 2.34 -11.87
N SER A 109 -19.72 1.60 -10.77
CA SER A 109 -21.05 1.08 -10.47
C SER A 109 -21.95 2.24 -10.03
N LYS A 110 -22.90 2.62 -10.89
CA LYS A 110 -24.07 3.43 -10.52
C LYS A 110 -25.01 2.63 -9.64
#